data_AF-A0A7V9L672-F1
#
_entry.id   AF-A0A7V9L672-F1
#
_cell.length_a   1.000
_cell.length_b   1.000
_cell.length_c   1.000
_cell.angle_alpha   90.00
_cell.angle_beta   90.00
_cell.angle_gamma   90.00
#
_symmetry.space_group_name_H-M   'P 1'
#
loop_
_entity.id
_entity.type
_entity.pdbx_description
1 polymer ?
#
loop_
_entity_poly.entity_id
_entity_poly.type
_entity_poly.pdbx_seq_one_letter_code
_entity_poly.pdbx_strand_id
1 'polypeptide(L)'
;MSKAGAFLFASVLLGACGVGDPGDTTPDPADPNPNGLRCSAGLRTTGTFTESTTNPRPNDPLGPDGEAGTADDNTTKLGGCWPVGTWTFTAAIDDTVQVVDVNGDGAGDRCGEVSGTSPPTLESSYSFKVDRVDDPDSDGLLETYTYLGSSANFFAVKISEGGGGDCEGIMEFKSPDDKQWWTLNPNICTSANCSPASGAITGGGDFTDYLEAQPY
;
A
#
# COMPACT_ATOMS: atom_id res chain seq x y z
N MET A 1 -12.35 13.66 26.92
CA MET A 1 -11.99 14.74 25.98
C MET A 1 -10.60 14.47 25.45
N SER A 2 -10.48 13.72 24.36
CA SER A 2 -9.18 13.37 23.76
C SER A 2 -9.09 14.04 22.40
N LYS A 3 -7.98 14.75 22.19
CA LYS A 3 -7.70 15.58 21.03
C LYS A 3 -7.37 14.69 19.82
N ALA A 4 -8.01 14.96 18.68
CA ALA A 4 -7.61 14.39 17.40
C ALA A 4 -6.22 14.92 17.01
N GLY A 5 -5.23 14.04 16.95
CA GLY A 5 -3.92 14.33 16.38
C GLY A 5 -3.94 13.96 14.91
N ALA A 6 -3.74 14.93 14.03
CA ALA A 6 -3.48 14.67 12.61
C ALA A 6 -2.12 13.97 12.50
N PHE A 7 -2.12 12.70 12.13
CA PHE A 7 -0.91 12.01 11.69
C PHE A 7 -0.61 12.46 10.26
N LEU A 8 0.36 13.35 10.12
CA LEU A 8 1.10 13.53 8.88
C LEU A 8 1.86 12.22 8.63
N PHE A 9 1.36 11.40 7.72
CA PHE A 9 2.17 10.37 7.08
C PHE A 9 3.23 11.11 6.25
N ALA A 10 4.39 11.32 6.85
CA ALA A 10 5.60 11.57 6.09
C ALA A 10 5.93 10.25 5.40
N SER A 11 5.68 10.16 4.10
CA SER A 11 6.31 9.16 3.25
C SER A 11 7.81 9.22 3.55
N VAL A 12 8.32 8.19 4.22
CA VAL A 12 9.75 8.08 4.50
C VAL A 12 10.39 7.86 3.14
N LEU A 13 10.82 8.97 2.53
CA LEU A 13 11.85 8.97 1.52
C LEU A 13 12.99 8.13 2.10
N LEU A 14 13.15 6.93 1.55
CA LEU A 14 14.32 6.09 1.77
C LEU A 14 15.52 6.90 1.31
N GLY A 15 16.11 7.65 2.24
CA GLY A 15 17.44 8.21 2.06
C GLY A 15 18.37 7.04 1.84
N ALA A 16 18.73 6.80 0.58
CA ALA A 16 19.70 5.80 0.19
C ALA A 16 21.06 6.19 0.80
N CYS A 17 21.33 5.68 2.00
CA CYS A 17 22.68 5.65 2.53
C CYS A 17 23.46 4.63 1.70
N GLY A 18 24.09 5.10 0.61
CA GLY A 18 24.98 4.29 -0.21
C GLY A 18 26.06 3.64 0.66
N VAL A 19 26.13 2.31 0.63
CA VAL A 19 27.26 1.55 1.16
C VAL A 19 28.45 1.76 0.23
N GLY A 20 29.25 2.78 0.50
CA GLY A 20 30.49 3.04 -0.24
C GLY A 20 31.44 1.84 -0.15
N ASP A 21 32.02 1.49 -1.30
CA ASP A 21 33.06 0.46 -1.44
C ASP A 21 34.26 0.84 -0.53
N PRO A 22 34.73 -0.04 0.39
CA PRO A 22 35.83 0.26 1.30
C PRO A 22 37.17 0.30 0.53
N GLY A 23 37.39 1.39 -0.21
CA GLY A 23 38.61 1.59 -0.99
C GLY A 23 38.74 2.96 -1.62
N ASP A 24 37.64 3.70 -1.81
CA ASP A 24 37.68 5.04 -2.38
C ASP A 24 37.55 6.11 -1.28
N THR A 25 38.64 6.80 -1.01
CA THR A 25 38.69 7.91 -0.04
C THR A 25 38.46 9.28 -0.69
N THR A 26 38.25 9.34 -2.00
CA THR A 26 37.78 10.57 -2.62
C THR A 26 36.27 10.64 -2.42
N PRO A 27 35.72 11.70 -1.78
CA PRO A 27 34.29 11.93 -1.84
C PRO A 27 33.97 12.26 -3.29
N ASP A 28 33.69 11.22 -4.07
CA ASP A 28 32.99 11.38 -5.33
C ASP A 28 31.77 12.25 -5.01
N PRO A 29 31.45 13.30 -5.79
CA PRO A 29 30.27 14.09 -5.55
C PRO A 29 29.12 13.10 -5.46
N ALA A 30 28.54 12.97 -4.26
CA ALA A 30 27.57 11.92 -3.99
C ALA A 30 26.52 11.98 -5.09
N ASP A 31 26.49 10.96 -5.95
CA ASP A 31 25.52 10.91 -7.03
C ASP A 31 24.14 11.07 -6.37
N PRO A 32 23.38 12.14 -6.68
CA PRO A 32 22.08 12.34 -6.07
C PRO A 32 21.10 11.22 -6.47
N ASN A 33 21.45 10.40 -7.47
CA ASN A 33 20.64 9.33 -8.01
C ASN A 33 21.41 8.00 -8.15
N PRO A 34 21.89 7.41 -7.05
CA PRO A 34 22.75 6.21 -7.11
C PRO A 34 22.02 4.98 -7.65
N ASN A 35 20.68 4.99 -7.69
CA ASN A 35 19.85 3.89 -8.17
C ASN A 35 19.42 4.05 -9.65
N GLY A 36 19.82 5.14 -10.31
CA GLY A 36 19.43 5.41 -11.69
C GLY A 36 17.93 5.65 -11.90
N LEU A 37 17.24 6.24 -10.93
CA LEU A 37 15.86 6.70 -11.06
C LEU A 37 15.76 7.69 -12.23
N ARG A 38 14.78 7.56 -13.10
CA ARG A 38 14.55 8.47 -14.24
C ARG A 38 13.47 9.48 -13.93
N CYS A 39 12.40 8.99 -13.30
CA CYS A 39 11.24 9.76 -12.92
C CYS A 39 10.42 8.99 -11.88
N SER A 40 9.49 9.70 -11.24
CA SER A 40 8.48 9.08 -10.38
C SER A 40 7.10 9.71 -10.59
N ALA A 41 6.06 9.06 -10.08
CA ALA A 41 4.71 9.63 -10.04
C ALA A 41 4.00 9.19 -8.78
N GLY A 42 3.33 10.13 -8.10
CA GLY A 42 2.38 9.79 -7.05
C GLY A 42 1.10 9.24 -7.66
N LEU A 43 0.50 8.27 -6.99
CA LEU A 43 -0.74 7.62 -7.38
C LEU A 43 -1.79 7.77 -6.29
N ARG A 44 -3.06 7.81 -6.70
CA ARG A 44 -4.21 7.72 -5.82
C ARG A 44 -5.05 6.52 -6.19
N THR A 45 -5.53 5.79 -5.19
CA THR A 45 -6.42 4.64 -5.36
C THR A 45 -7.82 4.93 -4.85
N THR A 46 -8.81 4.39 -5.56
CA THR A 46 -10.23 4.44 -5.18
C THR A 46 -10.93 3.17 -5.60
N GLY A 47 -11.84 2.66 -4.78
CA GLY A 47 -12.56 1.44 -5.11
C GLY A 47 -13.56 0.99 -4.06
N THR A 48 -13.82 -0.31 -4.05
CA THR A 48 -14.74 -0.98 -3.14
C THR A 48 -14.18 -2.30 -2.64
N PHE A 49 -14.58 -2.64 -1.42
CA PHE A 49 -14.36 -3.92 -0.77
C PHE A 49 -15.70 -4.65 -0.63
N THR A 50 -15.69 -5.92 -1.00
CA THR A 50 -16.82 -6.83 -0.81
C THR A 50 -16.40 -7.92 0.17
N GLU A 51 -17.01 -7.93 1.35
CA GLU A 51 -16.74 -8.91 2.39
C GLU A 51 -17.05 -10.34 1.91
N SER A 52 -16.26 -11.31 2.38
CA SER A 52 -16.51 -12.72 2.12
C SER A 52 -17.76 -13.20 2.85
N THR A 53 -18.71 -13.77 2.11
CA THR A 53 -19.89 -14.43 2.70
C THR A 53 -19.57 -15.82 3.24
N THR A 54 -18.48 -16.44 2.77
CA THR A 54 -18.07 -17.78 3.21
C THR A 54 -17.40 -17.72 4.57
N ASN A 55 -16.54 -16.71 4.78
CA ASN A 55 -15.79 -16.48 6.01
C ASN A 55 -16.01 -15.02 6.47
N PRO A 56 -17.23 -14.68 6.92
CA PRO A 56 -17.53 -13.32 7.38
C PRO A 56 -16.68 -12.97 8.60
N ARG A 57 -16.53 -11.68 8.89
CA ARG A 57 -15.94 -11.21 10.15
C ARG A 57 -16.69 -11.88 11.30
N PRO A 58 -15.98 -12.55 12.23
CA PRO A 58 -16.65 -13.13 13.38
C PRO A 58 -17.28 -11.99 14.20
N ASN A 59 -18.47 -12.25 14.73
CA ASN A 59 -19.13 -11.25 15.57
C ASN A 59 -18.31 -11.04 16.84
N ASP A 60 -18.11 -9.77 17.20
CA ASP A 60 -17.58 -9.42 18.52
C ASP A 60 -18.49 -10.07 19.58
N PRO A 61 -17.94 -10.80 20.57
CA PRO A 61 -18.75 -11.42 21.61
C PRO A 61 -19.56 -10.33 22.34
N LEU A 62 -20.82 -10.63 22.65
CA LEU A 62 -21.66 -9.72 23.43
C LEU A 62 -21.18 -9.70 24.88
N GLY A 63 -21.06 -8.51 25.41
CA GLY A 63 -20.73 -8.26 26.80
C GLY A 63 -21.77 -8.68 27.80
N PRO A 64 -21.43 -8.61 29.10
CA PRO A 64 -22.40 -8.68 30.18
C PRO A 64 -23.52 -7.63 30.07
N ASP A 65 -23.24 -6.49 29.43
CA ASP A 65 -24.20 -5.41 29.14
C ASP A 65 -25.08 -5.68 27.91
N GLY A 66 -24.78 -6.73 27.13
CA GLY A 66 -25.49 -7.07 25.90
C GLY A 66 -25.13 -6.18 24.71
N GLU A 67 -24.09 -5.34 24.83
CA GLU A 67 -23.51 -4.58 23.73
C GLU A 67 -22.27 -5.32 23.19
N ALA A 68 -21.92 -5.08 21.92
CA ALA A 68 -20.76 -5.74 21.31
C ALA A 68 -19.54 -4.80 21.32
N GLY A 69 -18.39 -5.29 21.77
CA GLY A 69 -17.11 -4.58 21.70
C GLY A 69 -16.96 -3.44 22.72
N THR A 70 -17.66 -3.51 23.85
CA THR A 70 -17.56 -2.58 24.98
C THR A 70 -16.39 -2.96 25.89
N ALA A 71 -15.93 -2.02 26.72
CA ALA A 71 -14.71 -2.19 27.53
C ALA A 71 -14.87 -3.19 28.69
N ASP A 72 -16.11 -3.56 29.03
CA ASP A 72 -16.46 -4.60 30.02
C ASP A 72 -16.60 -6.00 29.40
N ASP A 73 -16.43 -6.11 28.07
CA ASP A 73 -16.19 -7.38 27.39
C ASP A 73 -14.82 -7.90 27.81
N ASN A 74 -14.80 -8.67 28.90
CA ASN A 74 -13.60 -9.36 29.40
C ASN A 74 -13.16 -10.52 28.46
N THR A 75 -13.66 -10.51 27.22
CA THR A 75 -13.38 -11.42 26.11
C THR A 75 -13.17 -10.57 24.87
N THR A 76 -11.91 -10.35 24.52
CA THR A 76 -11.40 -9.99 23.19
C THR A 76 -12.44 -9.38 22.24
N LYS A 77 -12.61 -8.06 22.26
CA LYS A 77 -13.01 -7.35 21.04
C LYS A 77 -12.13 -7.90 19.92
N LEU A 78 -12.72 -8.40 18.83
CA LEU A 78 -12.03 -8.71 17.59
C LEU A 78 -11.70 -7.37 16.93
N GLY A 79 -10.95 -6.56 17.66
CA GLY A 79 -10.36 -5.33 17.20
C GLY A 79 -9.38 -5.70 16.10
N GLY A 80 -9.32 -4.82 15.11
CA GLY A 80 -8.36 -4.91 14.05
C GLY A 80 -8.92 -5.32 12.72
N CYS A 81 -8.00 -5.40 11.77
CA CYS A 81 -8.33 -5.56 10.38
C CYS A 81 -8.91 -6.97 10.12
N TRP A 82 -10.11 -7.04 9.53
CA TRP A 82 -10.67 -8.26 8.97
C TRP A 82 -10.83 -8.11 7.44
N PRO A 83 -9.74 -8.31 6.67
CA PRO A 83 -9.70 -7.97 5.25
C PRO A 83 -10.29 -9.07 4.34
N VAL A 84 -11.00 -10.05 4.91
CA VAL A 84 -11.42 -11.28 4.22
C VAL A 84 -12.55 -10.96 3.25
N GLY A 85 -12.26 -11.05 1.97
CA GLY A 85 -13.15 -10.58 0.91
C GLY A 85 -12.39 -10.21 -0.36
N THR A 86 -13.08 -9.50 -1.26
CA THR A 86 -12.51 -9.04 -2.53
C THR A 86 -12.33 -7.53 -2.50
N TRP A 87 -11.10 -7.11 -2.77
CA TRP A 87 -10.70 -5.72 -2.93
C TRP A 87 -10.70 -5.42 -4.42
N THR A 88 -11.42 -4.38 -4.84
CA THR A 88 -11.48 -3.94 -6.25
C THR A 88 -11.30 -2.44 -6.30
N PHE A 89 -10.29 -1.97 -7.02
CA PHE A 89 -10.00 -0.54 -7.08
C PHE A 89 -9.33 -0.14 -8.41
N THR A 90 -9.21 1.16 -8.62
CA THR A 90 -8.47 1.77 -9.73
C THR A 90 -7.36 2.63 -9.16
N ALA A 91 -6.27 2.79 -9.92
CA ALA A 91 -5.24 3.77 -9.64
C ALA A 91 -5.27 4.88 -10.69
N ALA A 92 -4.97 6.11 -10.29
CA ALA A 92 -4.80 7.25 -11.17
C ALA A 92 -3.59 8.07 -10.72
N ILE A 93 -2.98 8.80 -11.64
CA ILE A 93 -1.91 9.75 -11.31
C ILE A 93 -2.47 10.82 -10.37
N ASP A 94 -1.74 11.10 -9.30
CA ASP A 94 -2.01 12.20 -8.38
C ASP A 94 -0.97 13.31 -8.57
N ASP A 95 -1.40 14.37 -9.26
CA ASP A 95 -0.55 15.54 -9.56
C ASP A 95 -0.30 16.43 -8.34
N THR A 96 -0.97 16.17 -7.21
CA THR A 96 -0.77 16.92 -5.97
C THR A 96 0.38 16.37 -5.13
N VAL A 97 0.80 15.12 -5.37
CA VAL A 97 1.92 14.48 -4.67
C VAL A 97 3.24 15.02 -5.19
N GLN A 98 4.11 15.45 -4.28
CA GLN A 98 5.48 15.85 -4.62
C GLN A 98 6.31 14.63 -5.01
N VAL A 99 7.07 14.73 -6.09
CA VAL A 99 7.92 13.67 -6.64
C VAL A 99 9.39 14.04 -6.51
N VAL A 100 10.28 13.06 -6.57
CA VAL A 100 11.72 13.26 -6.39
C VAL A 100 12.28 14.13 -7.52
N ASP A 101 13.09 15.14 -7.15
CA ASP A 101 13.96 15.88 -8.06
C ASP A 101 15.27 15.07 -8.20
N VAL A 102 15.40 14.37 -9.32
CA VAL A 102 16.52 13.50 -9.66
C VAL A 102 17.68 14.31 -10.24
N ASN A 103 17.37 15.38 -10.97
CA ASN A 103 18.35 16.14 -11.75
C ASN A 103 18.93 17.37 -11.01
N GLY A 104 18.30 17.78 -9.90
CA GLY A 104 18.73 18.86 -9.02
C GLY A 104 18.31 20.27 -9.49
N ASP A 105 17.33 20.40 -10.37
CA ASP A 105 16.86 21.69 -10.90
C ASP A 105 15.84 22.41 -9.99
N GLY A 106 15.44 21.78 -8.89
CA GLY A 106 14.47 22.29 -7.93
C GLY A 106 13.02 21.97 -8.29
N ALA A 107 12.76 21.16 -9.32
CA ALA A 107 11.45 20.66 -9.69
C ALA A 107 11.40 19.12 -9.63
N GLY A 108 10.24 18.56 -9.29
CA GLY A 108 10.08 17.11 -9.25
C GLY A 108 10.07 16.49 -10.66
N ASP A 109 10.82 15.41 -10.85
CA ASP A 109 10.94 14.69 -12.12
C ASP A 109 9.75 13.71 -12.30
N ARG A 110 8.61 14.24 -12.78
CA ARG A 110 7.39 13.44 -13.01
C ARG A 110 7.45 12.61 -14.29
N CYS A 111 7.06 11.34 -14.20
CA CYS A 111 7.00 10.47 -15.37
C CYS A 111 6.01 10.97 -16.43
N GLY A 112 6.48 11.11 -17.67
CA GLY A 112 5.74 11.71 -18.79
C GLY A 112 6.03 13.19 -19.00
N GLU A 113 6.65 13.88 -18.02
CA GLU A 113 7.11 15.27 -18.15
C GLU A 113 8.62 15.33 -18.42
N VAL A 114 9.38 14.38 -17.88
CA VAL A 114 10.82 14.23 -18.13
C VAL A 114 11.07 13.67 -19.52
N SER A 115 12.01 14.27 -20.26
CA SER A 115 12.39 13.84 -21.62
C SER A 115 12.77 12.36 -21.67
N GLY A 116 12.14 11.62 -22.59
CA GLY A 116 12.39 10.19 -22.78
C GLY A 116 11.66 9.27 -21.79
N THR A 117 10.88 9.81 -20.86
CA THR A 117 9.99 9.01 -19.99
C THR A 117 8.57 8.98 -20.54
N SER A 118 7.73 8.10 -20.00
CA SER A 118 6.31 8.02 -20.34
C SER A 118 5.47 7.96 -19.07
N PRO A 119 4.21 8.43 -19.08
CA PRO A 119 3.33 8.26 -17.93
C PRO A 119 3.16 6.78 -17.56
N PRO A 120 2.91 6.48 -16.26
CA PRO A 120 2.62 5.12 -15.82
C PRO A 120 1.50 4.47 -16.64
N THR A 121 1.72 3.23 -17.10
CA THR A 121 0.67 2.42 -17.74
C THR A 121 -0.05 1.60 -16.67
N LEU A 122 -1.09 2.19 -16.09
CA LEU A 122 -1.88 1.57 -15.02
C LEU A 122 -2.95 0.63 -15.60
N GLU A 123 -3.30 -0.41 -14.84
CA GLU A 123 -4.43 -1.28 -15.20
C GLU A 123 -5.76 -0.53 -15.05
N SER A 124 -6.73 -0.89 -15.89
CA SER A 124 -8.08 -0.34 -15.79
C SER A 124 -8.77 -0.70 -14.47
N SER A 125 -8.36 -1.78 -13.82
CA SER A 125 -8.78 -2.17 -12.49
C SER A 125 -7.79 -3.14 -11.87
N TYR A 126 -7.55 -2.98 -10.57
CA TYR A 126 -6.80 -3.89 -9.73
C TYR A 126 -7.78 -4.64 -8.84
N SER A 127 -7.56 -5.94 -8.68
CA SER A 127 -8.36 -6.72 -7.74
C SER A 127 -7.54 -7.83 -7.12
N PHE A 128 -7.76 -8.04 -5.82
CA PHE A 128 -7.26 -9.21 -5.11
C PHE A 128 -8.29 -9.71 -4.12
N LYS A 129 -8.20 -10.99 -3.80
CA LYS A 129 -9.04 -11.69 -2.84
C LYS A 129 -8.19 -12.18 -1.68
N VAL A 130 -8.72 -11.99 -0.48
CA VAL A 130 -8.17 -12.55 0.75
C VAL A 130 -9.14 -13.61 1.23
N ASP A 131 -8.65 -14.84 1.30
CA ASP A 131 -9.32 -15.95 1.96
C ASP A 131 -8.60 -16.25 3.27
N ARG A 132 -9.36 -16.65 4.28
CA ARG A 132 -8.82 -17.04 5.58
C ARG A 132 -9.51 -18.32 6.03
N VAL A 133 -8.75 -19.34 6.42
CA VAL A 133 -9.26 -20.63 6.91
C VAL A 133 -8.55 -20.99 8.21
N ASP A 134 -9.13 -21.89 8.99
CA ASP A 134 -8.43 -22.47 10.13
C ASP A 134 -7.21 -23.24 9.62
N ASP A 135 -6.05 -22.99 10.20
CA ASP A 135 -4.84 -23.74 9.88
C ASP A 135 -4.94 -25.13 10.53
N PRO A 136 -4.95 -26.24 9.76
CA PRO A 136 -5.04 -27.58 10.36
C PRO A 136 -3.80 -27.96 11.16
N ASP A 137 -2.67 -27.27 10.96
CA ASP A 137 -1.38 -27.58 11.56
C ASP A 137 -1.00 -26.63 12.72
N SER A 138 -1.82 -25.61 13.00
CA SER A 138 -1.60 -24.66 14.10
C SER A 138 -2.91 -24.16 14.71
N ASP A 139 -2.88 -23.62 15.94
CA ASP A 139 -4.04 -22.94 16.53
C ASP A 139 -4.30 -21.54 15.88
N GLY A 140 -3.85 -21.35 14.64
CA GLY A 140 -3.84 -20.10 13.91
C GLY A 140 -4.79 -20.08 12.71
N LEU A 141 -4.76 -18.96 12.00
CA LEU A 141 -5.50 -18.76 10.76
C LEU A 141 -4.52 -18.74 9.60
N LEU A 142 -4.80 -19.54 8.56
CA LEU A 142 -4.06 -19.52 7.31
C LEU A 142 -4.72 -18.54 6.35
N GLU A 143 -3.95 -17.56 5.89
CA GLU A 143 -4.40 -16.57 4.92
C GLU A 143 -3.88 -16.88 3.54
N THR A 144 -4.76 -16.81 2.54
CA THR A 144 -4.41 -16.95 1.13
C THR A 144 -4.76 -15.67 0.40
N TYR A 145 -3.79 -15.16 -0.33
CA TYR A 145 -3.92 -13.95 -1.13
C TYR A 145 -3.91 -14.33 -2.61
N THR A 146 -4.98 -13.98 -3.32
CA THR A 146 -5.13 -14.27 -4.75
C THR A 146 -5.31 -12.98 -5.52
N TYR A 147 -4.35 -12.63 -6.37
CA TYR A 147 -4.54 -11.54 -7.31
C TYR A 147 -5.51 -11.98 -8.42
N LEU A 148 -6.51 -11.14 -8.70
CA LEU A 148 -7.59 -11.41 -9.67
C LEU A 148 -7.48 -10.53 -10.92
N GLY A 149 -6.47 -9.66 -10.99
CA GLY A 149 -6.24 -8.80 -12.14
C GLY A 149 -5.59 -9.52 -13.32
N SER A 150 -5.25 -8.74 -14.33
CA SER A 150 -4.80 -9.25 -15.64
C SER A 150 -3.28 -9.33 -15.79
N SER A 151 -2.58 -8.75 -14.83
CA SER A 151 -1.17 -8.40 -14.92
C SER A 151 -0.25 -9.58 -14.62
N ALA A 152 0.68 -9.84 -15.54
CA ALA A 152 1.89 -10.63 -15.29
C ALA A 152 2.92 -9.86 -14.43
N ASN A 153 2.61 -8.60 -14.09
CA ASN A 153 3.46 -7.66 -13.39
C ASN A 153 3.24 -7.69 -11.87
N PHE A 154 2.24 -8.44 -11.38
CA PHE A 154 1.96 -8.56 -9.95
C PHE A 154 3.06 -9.35 -9.26
N PHE A 155 3.62 -8.76 -8.21
CA PHE A 155 4.75 -9.33 -7.49
C PHE A 155 4.38 -9.75 -6.07
N ALA A 156 3.74 -8.88 -5.29
CA ALA A 156 3.41 -9.18 -3.91
C ALA A 156 2.17 -8.43 -3.42
N VAL A 157 1.52 -9.00 -2.41
CA VAL A 157 0.52 -8.34 -1.60
C VAL A 157 0.79 -8.59 -0.12
N LYS A 158 0.65 -7.55 0.68
CA LYS A 158 0.72 -7.59 2.14
C LYS A 158 -0.49 -6.87 2.68
N ILE A 159 -1.05 -7.36 3.78
CA ILE A 159 -2.13 -6.67 4.48
C ILE A 159 -1.73 -6.46 5.93
N SER A 160 -1.95 -5.27 6.42
CA SER A 160 -1.72 -4.87 7.80
C SER A 160 -2.92 -4.15 8.37
N GLU A 161 -2.98 -4.13 9.69
CA GLU A 161 -3.87 -3.23 10.41
C GLU A 161 -3.21 -1.85 10.53
N GLY A 162 -3.89 -0.82 10.05
CA GLY A 162 -3.52 0.58 10.27
C GLY A 162 -3.88 1.04 11.68
N GLY A 163 -3.30 2.16 12.12
CA GLY A 163 -3.62 2.74 13.42
C GLY A 163 -5.10 3.14 13.51
N GLY A 164 -5.90 2.40 14.27
CA GLY A 164 -7.34 2.66 14.44
C GLY A 164 -8.28 1.54 13.97
N GLY A 165 -7.73 0.41 13.48
CA GLY A 165 -8.51 -0.75 13.04
C GLY A 165 -8.77 -0.80 11.53
N ASP A 166 -8.20 0.14 10.78
CA ASP A 166 -8.29 0.17 9.31
C ASP A 166 -7.51 -0.99 8.69
N CYS A 167 -7.97 -1.45 7.54
CA CYS A 167 -7.26 -2.46 6.76
C CYS A 167 -6.43 -1.78 5.68
N GLU A 168 -5.12 -1.96 5.72
CA GLU A 168 -4.18 -1.43 4.74
C GLU A 168 -3.61 -2.57 3.90
N GLY A 169 -3.82 -2.52 2.59
CA GLY A 169 -3.14 -3.36 1.63
C GLY A 169 -1.91 -2.64 1.08
N ILE A 170 -0.85 -3.40 0.81
CA ILE A 170 0.31 -2.97 0.02
C ILE A 170 0.42 -3.95 -1.14
N MET A 171 0.30 -3.45 -2.36
CA MET A 171 0.44 -4.23 -3.57
C MET A 171 1.64 -3.73 -4.37
N GLU A 172 2.55 -4.64 -4.68
CA GLU A 172 3.79 -4.33 -5.38
C GLU A 172 3.72 -4.94 -6.79
N PHE A 173 4.09 -4.14 -7.78
CA PHE A 173 4.12 -4.53 -9.19
C PHE A 173 5.43 -4.11 -9.82
N LYS A 174 5.84 -4.86 -10.85
CA LYS A 174 7.03 -4.56 -11.64
C LYS A 174 6.85 -4.88 -13.12
N SER A 175 7.44 -4.07 -13.99
CA SER A 175 7.44 -4.36 -15.43
C SER A 175 8.28 -5.61 -15.75
N PRO A 176 8.07 -6.26 -16.91
CA PRO A 176 8.83 -7.46 -17.30
C PRO A 176 10.35 -7.26 -17.46
N ASP A 177 10.80 -6.02 -17.61
CA ASP A 177 12.21 -5.63 -17.67
C ASP A 177 12.76 -5.13 -16.33
N ASP A 178 11.96 -5.20 -15.25
CA ASP A 178 12.29 -4.78 -13.89
C ASP A 178 12.72 -3.29 -13.76
N LYS A 179 12.39 -2.46 -14.76
CA LYS A 179 12.71 -1.02 -14.79
C LYS A 179 11.60 -0.14 -14.25
N GLN A 180 10.37 -0.61 -14.23
CA GLN A 180 9.24 0.13 -13.70
C GLN A 180 8.70 -0.60 -12.49
N TRP A 181 8.50 0.14 -11.41
CA TRP A 181 7.93 -0.37 -10.18
C TRP A 181 6.77 0.52 -9.80
N TRP A 182 5.71 -0.09 -9.28
CA TRP A 182 4.70 0.69 -8.59
C TRP A 182 4.13 -0.05 -7.41
N THR A 183 3.90 0.71 -6.36
CA THR A 183 3.31 0.26 -5.11
C THR A 183 1.96 0.94 -4.97
N LEU A 184 0.92 0.16 -4.73
CA LEU A 184 -0.42 0.66 -4.47
C LEU A 184 -0.78 0.35 -3.03
N ASN A 185 -1.29 1.34 -2.31
CA ASN A 185 -1.61 1.24 -0.89
C ASN A 185 -3.12 1.42 -0.66
N PRO A 186 -3.98 0.51 -1.16
CA PRO A 186 -5.41 0.59 -0.90
C PRO A 186 -5.68 0.41 0.60
N ASN A 187 -6.52 1.26 1.15
CA ASN A 187 -6.99 1.19 2.54
C ASN A 187 -8.53 1.06 2.54
N ILE A 188 -9.04 0.12 3.33
CA ILE A 188 -10.45 0.07 3.71
C ILE A 188 -10.56 0.66 5.10
N CYS A 189 -11.36 1.70 5.23
CA CYS A 189 -11.84 2.03 6.55
C CYS A 189 -12.97 1.10 6.97
N THR A 190 -12.74 0.39 8.08
CA THR A 190 -13.67 -0.57 8.68
C THR A 190 -14.49 0.05 9.81
N SER A 191 -14.12 1.24 10.29
CA SER A 191 -14.82 1.93 11.37
C SER A 191 -16.08 2.65 10.89
N ALA A 192 -17.11 2.67 11.72
CA ALA A 192 -18.37 3.38 11.45
C ALA A 192 -18.22 4.91 11.33
N ASN A 193 -17.06 5.47 11.69
CA ASN A 193 -16.80 6.90 11.73
C ASN A 193 -16.00 7.41 10.52
N CYS A 194 -15.69 6.55 9.56
CA CYS A 194 -14.95 6.97 8.38
C CYS A 194 -15.83 7.54 7.27
N SER A 195 -15.22 8.47 6.56
CA SER A 195 -15.66 8.96 5.27
C SER A 195 -14.53 8.70 4.28
N PRO A 196 -14.74 7.89 3.22
CA PRO A 196 -16.01 7.34 2.76
C PRO A 196 -16.55 6.16 3.60
N ALA A 197 -17.82 5.79 3.36
CA ALA A 197 -18.57 4.77 4.08
C ALA A 197 -17.89 3.38 4.08
N SER A 198 -18.26 2.51 5.03
CA SER A 198 -17.73 1.15 5.16
C SER A 198 -17.69 0.40 3.83
N GLY A 199 -16.54 -0.17 3.49
CA GLY A 199 -16.34 -0.91 2.24
C GLY A 199 -15.93 -0.05 1.05
N ALA A 200 -15.77 1.27 1.20
CA ALA A 200 -15.03 2.06 0.22
C ALA A 200 -13.53 1.86 0.39
N ILE A 201 -12.81 1.75 -0.72
CA ILE A 201 -11.35 1.74 -0.75
C ILE A 201 -10.86 3.14 -1.15
N THR A 202 -9.89 3.64 -0.41
CA THR A 202 -9.10 4.82 -0.77
C THR A 202 -7.64 4.57 -0.48
N GLY A 203 -6.73 5.29 -1.10
CA GLY A 203 -5.33 5.15 -0.75
C GLY A 203 -4.41 5.93 -1.66
N GLY A 204 -3.13 5.71 -1.46
CA GLY A 204 -2.06 6.27 -2.28
C GLY A 204 -1.33 5.18 -3.05
N GLY A 205 -0.21 5.57 -3.61
CA GLY A 205 0.77 4.70 -4.22
C GLY A 205 1.85 5.53 -4.86
N ASP A 206 2.89 4.86 -5.32
CA ASP A 206 4.02 5.48 -5.99
C ASP A 206 4.37 4.65 -7.23
N PHE A 207 4.84 5.32 -8.27
CA PHE A 207 5.44 4.72 -9.45
C PHE A 207 6.86 5.27 -9.63
N THR A 208 7.79 4.40 -10.02
CA THR A 208 9.16 4.74 -10.34
C THR A 208 9.59 4.08 -11.64
N ASP A 209 10.34 4.81 -12.48
CA ASP A 209 11.00 4.30 -13.69
C ASP A 209 12.51 4.44 -13.52
N TYR A 210 13.27 3.41 -13.86
CA TYR A 210 14.72 3.34 -13.69
C TYR A 210 15.45 3.16 -15.03
N LEU A 211 16.68 3.65 -15.11
CA LEU A 211 17.56 3.44 -16.28
C LEU A 211 17.90 1.95 -16.45
N GLU A 212 18.12 1.27 -15.33
CA GLU A 212 18.52 -0.13 -15.25
C GLU A 212 17.54 -0.93 -14.39
N ALA A 213 17.52 -2.25 -14.62
CA ALA A 213 16.69 -3.18 -13.85
C ALA A 213 17.09 -3.14 -12.37
N GLN A 214 16.11 -3.06 -11.48
CA GLN A 214 16.37 -3.01 -10.04
C GLN A 214 16.30 -4.40 -9.40
N PRO A 215 17.27 -4.79 -8.56
CA PRO A 215 17.20 -6.04 -7.80
C PRO A 215 16.13 -5.95 -6.70
N TYR A 216 15.54 -7.11 -6.36
CA TYR A 216 14.65 -7.25 -5.21
C TYR A 216 15.42 -7.44 -3.90
#